data_AF-A0A069NAF1-F1
#
_entry.id   AF-A0A069NAF1-F1
#
_cell.length_a   1.000
_cell.length_b   1.000
_cell.length_c   1.000
_cell.angle_alpha   90.00
_cell.angle_beta   90.00
_cell.angle_gamma   90.00
#
_symmetry.space_group_name_H-M   'P 1'
#
loop_
_entity.id
_entity.type
_entity.pdbx_description
1 polymer ?
#
loop_
_entity_poly.entity_id
_entity_poly.type
_entity_poly.pdbx_seq_one_letter_code
_entity_poly.pdbx_strand_id
1 'polypeptide(L)' 'MNDTSNEPDDWPENDVRGLAERLPGLDPQTYYDDEAARAYDAALRRCPALARLLGLPAPPAGPAPIS' A
#
# COMPACT_ATOMS: atom_id res chain seq x y z
N MET A 1 -18.96 7.68 -34.38
CA MET A 1 -17.79 7.02 -33.79
C MET A 1 -17.39 7.83 -32.57
N ASN A 2 -17.50 7.28 -31.36
CA ASN A 2 -17.08 7.97 -30.14
C ASN A 2 -15.64 7.52 -29.85
N ASP A 3 -14.68 8.38 -30.15
CA ASP A 3 -13.29 8.21 -29.74
C ASP A 3 -13.22 8.45 -28.22
N THR A 4 -13.33 7.38 -27.43
CA THR A 4 -12.92 7.41 -26.03
C THR A 4 -11.39 7.41 -26.01
N SER A 5 -10.80 8.59 -26.13
CA SER A 5 -9.37 8.81 -25.91
C SER A 5 -9.00 8.23 -24.56
N ASN A 6 -8.31 7.08 -24.60
CA ASN A 6 -7.67 6.46 -23.45
C ASN A 6 -6.38 7.26 -23.21
N GLU A 7 -6.52 8.52 -22.75
CA GLU A 7 -5.37 9.27 -22.29
C GLU A 7 -4.79 8.51 -21.09
N PRO A 8 -3.47 8.28 -21.05
CA PRO A 8 -2.85 7.69 -19.87
C PRO A 8 -3.09 8.65 -18.72
N ASP A 9 -4.00 8.27 -17.83
CA ASP A 9 -4.22 8.92 -16.56
C ASP A 9 -2.84 9.00 -15.86
N ASP A 10 -2.24 10.20 -15.83
CA ASP A 10 -0.96 10.51 -15.19
C ASP A 10 -1.16 10.55 -13.66
N TRP A 11 -1.62 9.42 -13.13
CA TRP A 11 -1.95 9.30 -11.72
C TRP A 11 -0.67 9.05 -10.94
N PRO A 12 -0.47 9.75 -9.81
CA PRO A 12 0.54 9.37 -8.85
C PRO A 12 0.37 7.90 -8.46
N GLU A 13 1.49 7.20 -8.28
CA GLU A 13 1.47 5.84 -7.74
C GLU A 13 0.71 5.86 -6.40
N ASN A 14 -0.35 5.04 -6.30
CA ASN A 14 -1.23 4.92 -5.14
C ASN A 14 -2.15 6.15 -4.85
N ASP A 15 -2.70 6.82 -5.88
CA ASP A 15 -3.74 7.84 -5.70
C ASP A 15 -5.14 7.25 -5.43
N VAL A 16 -5.33 6.73 -4.21
CA VAL A 16 -6.61 6.18 -3.74
C VAL A 16 -7.71 7.24 -3.69
N ARG A 17 -7.36 8.53 -3.51
CA ARG A 17 -8.34 9.62 -3.50
C ARG A 17 -8.91 9.87 -4.89
N GLY A 18 -8.04 9.98 -5.89
CA GLY A 18 -8.46 10.04 -7.30
C GLY A 18 -9.27 8.80 -7.71
N LEU A 19 -8.89 7.62 -7.20
CA LEU A 19 -9.67 6.40 -7.41
C LEU A 19 -11.09 6.48 -6.83
N ALA A 20 -11.24 7.02 -5.62
CA ALA A 20 -12.53 7.16 -4.96
C ALA A 20 -13.48 8.13 -5.69
N GLU A 21 -12.96 9.15 -6.37
CA GLU A 21 -13.77 10.06 -7.20
C GLU A 21 -14.40 9.35 -8.40
N ARG A 22 -13.79 8.26 -8.88
CA ARG A 22 -14.26 7.50 -10.05
C ARG A 22 -14.98 6.20 -9.70
N LEU A 23 -14.79 5.69 -8.48
CA LEU A 23 -15.39 4.45 -8.00
C LEU A 23 -16.38 4.72 -6.85
N PRO A 24 -17.68 4.88 -7.14
CA PRO A 24 -18.69 5.12 -6.11
C PRO A 24 -18.72 3.95 -5.11
N GLY A 25 -18.50 4.25 -3.83
CA GLY A 25 -18.49 3.27 -2.74
C GLY A 25 -17.10 2.87 -2.24
N LEU A 26 -16.03 3.32 -2.89
CA LEU A 26 -14.69 3.30 -2.32
C LEU A 26 -14.55 4.47 -1.35
N ASP A 27 -14.38 4.18 -0.06
CA ASP A 27 -14.01 5.20 0.92
C ASP A 27 -12.49 5.18 1.13
N PRO A 28 -11.77 6.24 0.69
CA PRO A 28 -10.32 6.30 0.80
C PRO A 28 -9.84 6.45 2.25
N GLN A 29 -10.71 6.80 3.20
CA GLN A 29 -10.36 6.82 4.64
C GLN A 29 -10.34 5.42 5.26
N THR A 30 -11.05 4.47 4.67
CA THR A 30 -11.13 3.08 5.14
C THR A 30 -10.43 2.10 4.22
N TYR A 31 -9.89 2.57 3.08
CA TYR A 31 -9.08 1.76 2.18
C TYR A 31 -7.85 1.22 2.90
N TYR A 32 -7.67 -0.09 2.82
CA TYR A 32 -6.51 -0.80 3.36
C TYR A 32 -5.78 -1.49 2.21
N ASP A 33 -4.49 -1.16 2.08
CA ASP A 33 -3.61 -1.73 1.09
C ASP A 33 -2.79 -2.87 1.72
N ASP A 34 -3.28 -4.09 1.55
CA ASP A 34 -2.62 -5.33 2.01
C ASP A 34 -1.18 -5.45 1.48
N GLU A 35 -0.93 -5.00 0.25
CA GLU A 35 0.38 -5.12 -0.38
C GLU A 35 1.37 -4.12 0.20
N ALA A 36 0.95 -2.86 0.36
CA ALA A 36 1.75 -1.85 1.04
C ALA A 36 2.09 -2.26 2.48
N ALA A 37 1.14 -2.82 3.21
CA ALA A 37 1.37 -3.35 4.55
C ALA A 37 2.42 -4.48 4.57
N ARG A 38 2.30 -5.46 3.65
CA ARG A 38 3.28 -6.55 3.53
C ARG A 38 4.66 -6.06 3.11
N ALA A 39 4.73 -5.09 2.20
CA ALA A 39 5.98 -4.48 1.75
C ALA A 39 6.68 -3.74 2.90
N TYR A 40 5.92 -3.00 3.70
CA TYR A 40 6.42 -2.35 4.91
C TYR A 40 6.99 -3.37 5.92
N ASP A 41 6.25 -4.44 6.23
CA ASP A 41 6.73 -5.51 7.11
C ASP A 41 7.97 -6.23 6.57
N ALA A 42 8.06 -6.41 5.26
CA ALA A 42 9.24 -6.97 4.62
C ALA A 42 10.45 -6.03 4.74
N ALA A 43 10.25 -4.72 4.57
CA ALA A 43 11.30 -3.72 4.74
C ALA A 43 11.82 -3.65 6.19
N LEU A 44 10.92 -3.70 7.18
CA LEU A 44 11.28 -3.77 8.60
C LEU A 44 12.14 -5.01 8.92
N ARG A 45 11.82 -6.17 8.31
CA ARG A 45 12.60 -7.40 8.48
C ARG A 45 13.95 -7.34 7.76
N ARG A 46 14.03 -6.71 6.59
CA ARG A 46 15.27 -6.57 5.81
C ARG A 46 16.27 -5.64 6.48
N CYS A 47 15.80 -4.56 7.09
CA CYS A 47 16.64 -3.49 7.63
C CYS A 47 16.32 -3.19 9.11
N PRO A 48 16.51 -4.16 10.03
CA PRO A 48 16.08 -4.01 11.43
C PRO A 48 16.85 -2.92 12.19
N ALA A 49 18.12 -2.67 11.84
CA ALA A 49 18.91 -1.60 12.46
C ALA A 49 18.36 -0.21 12.11
N LEU A 50 17.98 -0.01 10.84
CA LEU A 50 17.40 1.24 10.37
C LEU A 50 16.02 1.48 10.97
N ALA A 51 15.19 0.44 11.07
CA ALA A 51 13.90 0.51 11.75
C ALA A 51 14.05 0.99 13.21
N ARG A 52 15.01 0.44 13.96
CA ARG A 52 15.30 0.87 15.34
C ARG A 52 15.75 2.33 15.42
N LEU A 53 16.61 2.75 14.49
CA LEU A 53 17.09 4.13 14.43
C LEU A 53 15.96 5.13 14.17
N LEU A 54 14.99 4.74 13.33
CA LEU A 54 13.79 5.51 13.05
C LEU A 54 12.68 5.37 14.11
N GLY A 55 12.90 4.58 15.18
CA GLY A 55 11.89 4.34 16.22
C GLY A 55 10.67 3.57 15.72
N LEU A 56 10.79 2.82 14.63
CA LEU A 56 9.70 2.04 14.04
C LEU A 56 9.42 0.78 14.87
N PRO A 57 8.17 0.29 14.87
CA PRO A 57 7.81 -0.93 15.58
C PRO A 57 8.62 -2.13 15.06
N ALA A 58 8.85 -3.11 15.94
CA ALA A 58 9.41 -4.38 15.50
C ALA A 58 8.43 -5.04 14.51
N PRO A 59 8.92 -5.65 13.42
CA PRO A 59 8.05 -6.38 12.50
C PRO A 59 7.31 -7.49 13.28
N PRO A 60 6.05 -7.78 12.93
CA PRO A 60 5.31 -8.87 13.56
C PRO A 60 6.13 -10.16 13.43
N ALA A 61 6.21 -10.95 14.51
CA ALA A 61 6.77 -12.28 14.43
C ALA A 61 5.99 -13.03 13.35
N GLY A 62 6.69 -13.46 12.29
CA GLY A 62 6.06 -14.17 11.19
C GLY A 62 5.26 -15.38 11.70
N PRO A 63 4.34 -15.93 10.88
CA PRO A 63 3.56 -17.09 11.30
C PRO A 63 4.49 -18.16 11.86
N ALA A 64 4.16 -18.68 13.05
CA ALA A 64 4.95 -19.72 13.71
C ALA A 64 5.22 -20.85 12.70
N PRO A 65 6.45 -21.40 12.64
CA PRO A 65 6.74 -22.53 11.76
C PRO A 65 5.77 -23.66 12.12
N ILE A 66 5.01 -24.10 11.12
CA ILE A 66 4.15 -25.28 11.22
C ILE A 66 5.11 -26.45 11.48
N SER A 67 5.10 -26.98 12.71
CA SER A 67 5.87 -28.17 13.10
C SER A 67 5.25 -29.43 12.53
#